data_AF-A0A962HVC5-F1
#
_entry.id   AF-A0A962HVC5-F1
#
_cell.length_a   1.000
_cell.length_b   1.000
_cell.length_c   1.000
_cell.angle_alpha   90.00
_cell.angle_beta   90.00
_cell.angle_gamma   90.00
#
_symmetry.space_group_name_H-M   'P 1'
#
loop_
_entity.id
_entity.type
_entity.pdbx_description
1 polymer ?
#
loop_
_entity_poly.entity_id
_entity_poly.type
_entity_poly.pdbx_seq_one_letter_code
_entity_poly.pdbx_strand_id
1 'polypeptide(L)'
;QVKVAVDARHDENFLIIARTDARTGLGFDEAVDRGVAYAAAGADIVFVESLQSDDEMRRACAAIDKPLMANMSDGGKTPIRAATDLARLGYSLAIFPAMAALAASAAIERAMRYLKTQGTSVSPDVPLFSFDEFCRMVGFEDVWAFEEKWREVLQK
;
A
#
# COMPACT_ATOMS: atom_id res chain seq x y z
N GLN A 1 24.12 3.96 1.87
CA GLN A 1 23.10 2.88 1.82
C GLN A 1 22.45 2.84 0.43
N VAL A 2 21.80 3.91 -0.05
CA VAL A 2 21.18 3.95 -1.39
C VAL A 2 22.15 3.52 -2.51
N LYS A 3 23.34 4.13 -2.61
CA LYS A 3 24.35 3.74 -3.61
C LYS A 3 24.71 2.25 -3.60
N VAL A 4 24.75 1.63 -2.41
CA VAL A 4 25.07 0.20 -2.27
C VAL A 4 23.90 -0.67 -2.75
N ALA A 5 22.67 -0.28 -2.46
CA ALA A 5 21.49 -0.98 -2.97
C ALA A 5 21.39 -0.88 -4.50
N VAL A 6 21.71 0.29 -5.07
CA VAL A 6 21.74 0.53 -6.51
C VAL A 6 22.82 -0.30 -7.19
N ASP A 7 24.03 -0.34 -6.62
CA ASP A 7 25.15 -1.14 -7.13
C ASP A 7 24.86 -2.66 -7.06
N ALA A 8 24.14 -3.12 -6.03
CA ALA A 8 23.75 -4.51 -5.87
C ALA A 8 22.55 -4.94 -6.73
N ARG A 9 21.96 -4.04 -7.55
CA ARG A 9 20.80 -4.36 -8.38
C ARG A 9 21.20 -5.27 -9.54
N HIS A 10 20.58 -6.45 -9.62
CA HIS A 10 20.82 -7.44 -10.68
C HIS A 10 19.80 -7.41 -11.83
N ASP A 11 18.59 -6.91 -11.58
CA ASP A 11 17.52 -6.79 -12.57
C ASP A 11 17.17 -5.30 -12.74
N GLU A 12 17.23 -4.81 -13.97
CA GLU A 12 16.91 -3.41 -14.30
C GLU A 12 15.43 -3.08 -14.05
N ASN A 13 14.55 -4.09 -13.99
CA ASN A 13 13.14 -3.91 -13.63
C ASN A 13 12.90 -3.79 -12.12
N PHE A 14 13.92 -4.03 -11.29
CA PHE A 14 13.82 -3.88 -9.85
C PHE A 14 13.98 -2.42 -9.43
N LEU A 15 12.91 -1.84 -8.90
CA LEU A 15 12.89 -0.44 -8.46
C LEU A 15 13.38 -0.28 -7.01
N ILE A 16 14.20 0.72 -6.77
CA ILE A 16 14.70 1.10 -5.44
C ILE A 16 13.97 2.35 -4.97
N ILE A 17 13.20 2.21 -3.89
CA ILE A 17 12.50 3.31 -3.22
C ILE A 17 13.28 3.74 -1.98
N ALA A 18 13.77 4.97 -1.95
CA ALA A 18 14.49 5.51 -0.80
C ALA A 18 13.56 6.32 0.12
N ARG A 19 13.45 5.88 1.38
CA ARG A 19 12.57 6.49 2.39
C ARG A 19 13.34 7.34 3.40
N THR A 20 12.78 8.49 3.79
CA THR A 20 13.24 9.30 4.93
C THR A 20 12.10 9.63 5.87
N ASP A 21 12.33 9.43 7.17
CA ASP A 21 11.43 9.79 8.28
C ASP A 21 11.90 11.08 9.00
N ALA A 22 12.85 11.81 8.42
CA ALA A 22 13.47 12.97 9.04
C ALA A 22 12.47 14.10 9.35
N ARG A 23 11.33 14.17 8.64
CA ARG A 23 10.36 15.25 8.78
C ARG A 23 9.87 15.45 10.21
N THR A 24 9.60 14.37 10.94
CA THR A 24 9.05 14.45 12.30
C THR A 24 10.08 14.94 13.32
N GLY A 25 11.36 14.56 13.19
CA GLY A 25 12.39 14.86 14.18
C GLY A 25 13.28 16.06 13.85
N LEU A 26 13.54 16.29 12.56
CA LEU A 26 14.53 17.25 12.09
C LEU A 26 13.95 18.38 11.23
N GLY A 27 12.66 18.29 10.88
CA GLY A 27 11.96 19.33 10.12
C GLY A 27 11.87 19.06 8.62
N PHE A 28 11.20 19.96 7.91
CA PHE A 28 10.89 19.81 6.49
C PHE A 28 12.13 19.89 5.61
N ASP A 29 12.96 20.91 5.79
CA ASP A 29 14.11 21.17 4.91
C ASP A 29 15.11 20.00 4.94
N GLU A 30 15.48 19.50 6.12
CA GLU A 30 16.34 18.31 6.27
C GLU A 30 15.74 17.06 5.60
N ALA A 31 14.41 16.89 5.64
CA ALA A 31 13.76 15.76 5.00
C ALA A 31 13.83 15.85 3.48
N VAL A 32 13.67 17.05 2.92
CA VAL A 32 13.80 17.30 1.48
C VAL A 32 15.26 17.17 1.03
N ASP A 33 16.21 17.73 1.78
CA ASP A 33 17.65 17.63 1.48
C ASP A 33 18.11 16.18 1.41
N ARG A 34 17.63 15.33 2.33
CA ARG A 34 17.84 13.87 2.24
C ARG A 34 17.20 13.26 1.02
N GLY A 35 15.97 13.66 0.68
CA GLY A 35 15.29 13.21 -0.53
C GLY A 35 16.09 13.52 -1.81
N VAL A 36 16.62 14.73 -1.91
CA VAL A 36 17.51 15.15 -3.01
C VAL A 36 18.79 14.31 -3.02
N ALA A 37 19.41 14.11 -1.86
CA ALA A 37 20.60 13.27 -1.75
C ALA A 37 20.34 11.81 -2.12
N TYR A 38 19.15 11.28 -1.83
CA TYR A 38 18.75 9.92 -2.21
C TYR A 38 18.53 9.79 -3.71
N ALA A 39 17.88 10.77 -4.34
CA ALA A 39 17.74 10.86 -5.78
C ALA A 39 19.12 10.89 -6.48
N ALA A 40 20.03 11.75 -6.02
CA ALA A 40 21.40 11.83 -6.50
C ALA A 40 22.22 10.55 -6.26
N ALA A 41 21.87 9.76 -5.24
CA ALA A 41 22.47 8.47 -4.95
C ALA A 41 21.96 7.33 -5.84
N GLY A 42 21.00 7.60 -6.73
CA GLY A 42 20.49 6.65 -7.72
C GLY A 42 19.17 5.97 -7.36
N ALA A 43 18.44 6.45 -6.34
CA ALA A 43 17.10 5.93 -6.08
C ALA A 43 16.16 6.19 -7.28
N ASP A 44 15.35 5.19 -7.63
CA ASP A 44 14.37 5.32 -8.72
C ASP A 44 13.14 6.12 -8.26
N ILE A 45 12.75 5.96 -6.99
CA ILE A 45 11.62 6.66 -6.35
C ILE A 45 12.06 7.17 -4.98
N VAL A 46 11.58 8.35 -4.59
CA VAL A 46 11.83 8.92 -3.26
C VAL A 46 10.54 8.97 -2.44
N PHE A 47 10.65 8.68 -1.16
CA PHE A 47 9.56 8.71 -0.21
C PHE A 47 9.93 9.58 1.00
N VAL A 48 9.35 10.78 1.04
CA VAL A 48 9.45 11.69 2.19
C VAL A 48 8.23 11.49 3.08
N GLU A 49 8.44 10.86 4.23
CA GLU A 49 7.36 10.48 5.15
C GLU A 49 6.88 11.69 5.99
N SER A 50 5.62 11.66 6.41
CA SER A 50 5.02 12.54 7.42
C SER A 50 4.99 14.04 7.06
N LEU A 51 4.88 14.38 5.76
CA LEU A 51 4.59 15.75 5.33
C LEU A 51 3.19 16.17 5.80
N GLN A 52 3.07 17.38 6.34
CA GLN A 52 1.90 17.78 7.16
C GLN A 52 0.92 18.69 6.44
N SER A 53 1.23 19.13 5.22
CA SER A 53 0.36 20.00 4.43
C SER A 53 0.55 19.79 2.93
N ASP A 54 -0.45 20.17 2.14
CA ASP A 54 -0.37 20.17 0.67
C ASP A 54 0.75 21.09 0.16
N ASP A 55 1.10 22.13 0.91
CA ASP A 55 2.22 23.01 0.59
C ASP A 55 3.57 22.29 0.72
N GLU A 56 3.79 21.59 1.84
CA GLU A 56 4.98 20.76 2.03
C GLU A 56 5.08 19.70 0.94
N MET A 57 3.96 19.04 0.61
CA MET A 57 3.89 18.05 -0.46
C MET A 57 4.32 18.62 -1.82
N ARG A 58 3.77 19.77 -2.23
CA ARG A 58 4.15 20.44 -3.49
C ARG A 58 5.62 20.84 -3.51
N ARG A 59 6.10 21.43 -2.41
CA ARG A 59 7.50 21.86 -2.29
C ARG A 59 8.46 20.68 -2.38
N ALA A 60 8.15 19.55 -1.75
CA ALA A 60 8.96 18.34 -1.84
C ALA A 60 8.96 17.77 -3.28
N CYS A 61 7.80 17.68 -3.92
CA CYS A 61 7.70 17.22 -5.31
C CYS A 61 8.43 18.14 -6.30
N ALA A 62 8.46 19.45 -6.04
CA ALA A 62 9.17 20.41 -6.89
C ALA A 62 10.70 20.37 -6.69
N ALA A 63 11.17 20.00 -5.49
CA ALA A 63 12.59 20.03 -5.13
C ALA A 63 13.37 18.77 -5.54
N ILE A 64 12.70 17.62 -5.64
CA ILE A 64 13.33 16.32 -5.89
C ILE A 64 13.06 15.91 -7.34
N ASP A 65 14.10 15.63 -8.10
CA ASP A 65 14.06 15.35 -9.55
C ASP A 65 13.66 13.90 -9.92
N LYS A 66 13.06 13.17 -8.97
CA LYS A 66 12.61 11.79 -9.12
C LYS A 66 11.13 11.66 -8.80
N PRO A 67 10.44 10.61 -9.31
CA PRO A 67 9.10 10.27 -8.87
C PRO A 67 9.01 10.17 -7.35
N LEU A 68 7.99 10.81 -6.76
CA LEU A 68 7.72 10.73 -5.34
C LEU A 68 6.57 9.76 -5.06
N MET A 69 6.70 9.05 -3.94
CA MET A 69 5.65 8.23 -3.35
C MET A 69 5.02 8.92 -2.14
N ALA A 70 3.69 8.95 -2.10
CA ALA A 70 2.91 9.38 -0.94
C ALA A 70 2.38 8.19 -0.14
N ASN A 71 2.36 8.31 1.19
CA ASN A 71 1.83 7.30 2.09
C ASN A 71 0.56 7.80 2.79
N MET A 72 -0.60 7.31 2.36
CA MET A 72 -1.90 7.63 2.95
C MET A 72 -2.18 6.63 4.08
N SER A 73 -1.56 6.88 5.23
CA SER A 73 -1.71 6.05 6.43
C SER A 73 -2.79 6.59 7.35
N ASP A 74 -3.87 5.83 7.55
CA ASP A 74 -4.92 6.13 8.52
C ASP A 74 -4.34 6.27 9.94
N GLY A 75 -4.66 7.36 10.63
CA GLY A 75 -4.11 7.68 11.95
C GLY A 75 -2.69 8.30 11.95
N GLY A 76 -2.11 8.53 10.77
CA GLY A 76 -0.83 9.22 10.61
C GLY A 76 -0.93 10.75 10.73
N LYS A 77 0.23 11.43 10.61
CA LYS A 77 0.31 12.90 10.61
C LYS A 77 0.00 13.53 9.26
N THR A 78 0.20 12.78 8.18
CA THR A 78 -0.06 13.26 6.83
C THR A 78 -1.57 13.26 6.56
N PRO A 79 -2.15 14.40 6.13
CA PRO A 79 -3.55 14.44 5.76
C PRO A 79 -3.85 13.47 4.62
N ILE A 80 -4.88 12.63 4.78
CA ILE A 80 -5.32 11.72 3.73
C ILE A 80 -5.87 12.55 2.54
N ARG A 81 -5.47 12.17 1.33
CA ARG A 81 -5.86 12.78 0.06
C ARG A 81 -6.27 11.72 -0.93
N ALA A 82 -7.15 12.09 -1.86
CA ALA A 82 -7.47 11.25 -3.00
C ALA A 82 -6.23 11.11 -3.91
N ALA A 83 -6.09 9.97 -4.57
CA ALA A 83 -5.01 9.74 -5.52
C ALA A 83 -4.97 10.82 -6.63
N THR A 84 -6.14 11.31 -7.05
CA THR A 84 -6.25 12.41 -8.03
C THR A 84 -5.69 13.72 -7.53
N ASP A 85 -5.83 14.02 -6.24
CA ASP A 85 -5.29 15.24 -5.65
C ASP A 85 -3.77 15.10 -5.46
N LEU A 86 -3.29 13.94 -5.02
CA LEU A 86 -1.85 13.64 -4.94
C LEU A 86 -1.16 13.78 -6.29
N ALA A 87 -1.78 13.30 -7.36
CA ALA A 87 -1.27 13.47 -8.73
C ALA A 87 -1.16 14.96 -9.11
N ARG A 88 -2.15 15.79 -8.75
CA ARG A 88 -2.09 17.26 -8.97
C ARG A 88 -1.00 17.94 -8.14
N LEU A 89 -0.65 17.39 -6.98
CA LEU A 89 0.43 17.89 -6.14
C LEU A 89 1.83 17.49 -6.65
N GLY A 90 1.91 16.53 -7.59
CA GLY A 90 3.15 16.09 -8.22
C GLY A 90 3.61 14.67 -7.88
N TYR A 91 2.84 13.91 -7.10
CA TYR A 91 3.18 12.51 -6.79
C TYR A 91 2.93 11.59 -7.98
N SER A 92 3.80 10.58 -8.12
CA SER A 92 3.67 9.54 -9.16
C SER A 92 3.10 8.23 -8.61
N LEU A 93 3.19 8.02 -7.29
CA LEU A 93 2.73 6.82 -6.61
C LEU A 93 2.07 7.17 -5.28
N ALA A 94 1.01 6.46 -4.92
CA ALA A 94 0.37 6.55 -3.61
C ALA A 94 0.10 5.15 -3.07
N ILE A 95 0.40 4.94 -1.78
CA ILE A 95 0.06 3.71 -1.06
C ILE A 95 -0.97 3.99 0.03
N PHE A 96 -1.86 3.03 0.27
CA PHE A 96 -2.88 3.06 1.33
C PHE A 96 -2.69 1.84 2.24
N PRO A 97 -1.56 1.77 2.98
CA PRO A 97 -1.05 0.50 3.51
C PRO A 97 -1.93 -0.11 4.60
N ALA A 98 -2.61 0.72 5.39
CA ALA A 98 -3.40 0.25 6.54
C ALA A 98 -4.88 0.02 6.20
N MET A 99 -5.40 0.66 5.14
CA MET A 99 -6.84 0.75 4.88
C MET A 99 -7.53 -0.62 4.84
N ALA A 100 -7.00 -1.55 4.04
CA ALA A 100 -7.60 -2.88 3.88
C ALA A 100 -7.61 -3.67 5.20
N ALA A 101 -6.51 -3.63 5.95
CA ALA A 101 -6.39 -4.34 7.22
C ALA A 101 -7.31 -3.74 8.30
N LEU A 102 -7.42 -2.41 8.35
CA LEU A 102 -8.30 -1.71 9.29
C LEU A 102 -9.78 -1.98 8.97
N ALA A 103 -10.16 -1.93 7.69
CA ALA A 103 -11.52 -2.26 7.24
C ALA A 103 -11.88 -3.71 7.57
N ALA A 104 -11.00 -4.66 7.25
CA ALA A 104 -11.19 -6.07 7.57
C ALA A 104 -11.32 -6.30 9.10
N SER A 105 -10.44 -5.67 9.89
CA SER A 105 -10.47 -5.79 11.35
C SER A 105 -11.78 -5.30 11.94
N ALA A 106 -12.29 -4.15 11.47
CA ALA A 106 -13.57 -3.62 11.91
C ALA A 106 -14.75 -4.55 11.56
N ALA A 107 -14.76 -5.14 10.37
CA ALA A 107 -15.78 -6.10 9.96
C ALA A 107 -15.73 -7.39 10.79
N ILE A 108 -14.52 -7.95 10.99
CA ILE A 108 -14.29 -9.14 11.81
C ILE A 108 -14.75 -8.88 13.26
N GLU A 109 -14.38 -7.75 13.85
CA GLU A 109 -14.78 -7.40 15.21
C GLU A 109 -16.31 -7.35 15.35
N ARG A 110 -17.00 -6.68 14.42
CA ARG A 110 -18.47 -6.60 14.43
C ARG A 110 -19.11 -7.98 14.31
N ALA A 111 -18.65 -8.81 13.38
CA ALA A 111 -19.16 -10.17 13.21
C ALA A 111 -18.95 -11.04 14.45
N MET A 112 -17.76 -10.98 15.06
CA MET A 112 -17.43 -11.77 16.26
C MET A 112 -18.19 -11.29 17.51
N ARG A 113 -18.42 -9.98 17.66
CA ARG A 113 -19.30 -9.45 18.72
C ARG A 113 -20.73 -9.92 18.57
N TYR A 114 -21.25 -9.93 17.34
CA TYR A 114 -22.58 -10.45 17.05
C TYR A 114 -22.68 -11.93 17.41
N LEU A 115 -21.74 -12.75 16.93
CA LEU A 115 -21.66 -14.18 17.27
C LEU A 115 -21.63 -14.41 18.78
N LYS A 116 -20.82 -13.64 19.51
CA LYS A 116 -20.71 -13.75 20.97
C LYS A 116 -22.04 -13.47 21.70
N THR A 117 -22.85 -12.55 21.18
CA THR A 117 -24.08 -12.10 21.86
C THR A 117 -25.33 -12.83 21.42
N GLN A 118 -25.41 -13.24 20.14
CA GLN A 118 -26.60 -13.86 19.55
C GLN A 118 -26.43 -15.36 19.31
N GLY A 119 -25.20 -15.89 19.36
CA GLY A 119 -24.91 -17.31 19.14
C GLY A 119 -25.03 -17.76 17.67
N THR A 120 -25.05 -16.82 16.71
CA THR A 120 -25.15 -17.12 15.27
C THR A 120 -24.29 -16.16 14.43
N SER A 121 -23.86 -16.62 13.27
CA SER A 121 -23.09 -15.82 12.28
C SER A 121 -23.97 -15.02 11.32
N VAL A 122 -25.30 -15.19 11.35
CA VAL A 122 -26.25 -14.49 10.47
C VAL A 122 -26.45 -13.06 10.97
N SER A 123 -25.43 -12.22 10.80
CA SER A 123 -25.43 -10.82 11.22
C SER A 123 -26.03 -9.94 10.12
N PRO A 124 -26.98 -9.04 10.42
CA PRO A 124 -27.46 -8.04 9.46
C PRO A 124 -26.43 -6.91 9.24
N ASP A 125 -25.45 -6.77 10.13
CA ASP A 125 -24.52 -5.64 10.18
C ASP A 125 -23.26 -5.83 9.34
N VAL A 126 -22.91 -7.09 9.06
CA VAL A 126 -21.71 -7.48 8.32
C VAL A 126 -22.12 -8.49 7.26
N PRO A 127 -22.20 -8.09 5.97
CA PRO A 127 -22.46 -9.03 4.90
C PRO A 127 -21.30 -10.02 4.80
N LEU A 128 -21.63 -11.30 4.71
CA LEU A 128 -20.68 -12.37 4.40
C LEU A 128 -20.84 -12.77 2.95
N PHE A 129 -19.72 -13.03 2.26
CA PHE A 129 -19.77 -13.72 0.99
C PHE A 129 -20.35 -15.13 1.17
N SER A 130 -21.04 -15.63 0.16
CA SER A 130 -21.28 -17.06 0.04
C SER A 130 -19.96 -17.80 -0.11
N PHE A 131 -19.96 -19.08 0.26
CA PHE A 131 -18.76 -19.91 0.12
C PHE A 131 -18.32 -20.01 -1.35
N ASP A 132 -19.28 -20.08 -2.28
CA ASP A 132 -19.00 -20.11 -3.72
C ASP A 132 -18.33 -18.83 -4.22
N GLU A 133 -18.79 -17.64 -3.78
CA GLU A 133 -18.15 -16.37 -4.12
C GLU A 133 -16.72 -16.31 -3.58
N PHE A 134 -16.49 -16.80 -2.36
CA PHE A 134 -15.16 -16.89 -1.80
C PHE A 134 -14.26 -17.83 -2.62
N CYS A 135 -14.74 -19.02 -2.98
CA CYS A 135 -14.00 -19.96 -3.83
C CYS A 135 -13.61 -19.34 -5.17
N ARG A 136 -14.54 -18.64 -5.85
CA ARG A 136 -14.21 -17.93 -7.11
C ARG A 136 -13.15 -16.87 -6.89
N MET A 137 -13.29 -16.07 -5.83
CA MET A 137 -12.33 -15.01 -5.49
C MET A 137 -10.92 -15.54 -5.24
N VAL A 138 -10.77 -16.71 -4.60
CA VAL A 138 -9.45 -17.32 -4.34
C VAL A 138 -8.93 -18.20 -5.49
N GLY A 139 -9.62 -18.20 -6.65
CA GLY A 139 -9.14 -18.84 -7.88
C GLY A 139 -9.49 -20.33 -8.02
N PHE A 140 -10.50 -20.83 -7.30
CA PHE A 140 -10.90 -22.25 -7.44
C PHE A 140 -11.44 -22.60 -8.83
N GLU A 141 -11.86 -21.61 -9.62
CA GLU A 141 -12.27 -21.85 -11.00
C GLU A 141 -11.16 -22.47 -11.84
N ASP A 142 -9.90 -22.04 -11.65
CA ASP A 142 -8.75 -22.63 -12.32
C ASP A 142 -8.48 -24.07 -11.85
N VAL A 143 -8.70 -24.33 -10.56
CA VAL A 143 -8.56 -25.67 -9.97
C VAL A 143 -9.60 -26.62 -10.55
N TRP A 144 -10.87 -26.23 -10.57
CA TRP A 144 -11.94 -27.03 -11.14
C TRP A 144 -11.76 -27.25 -12.64
N ALA A 145 -11.34 -26.22 -13.38
CA ALA A 145 -11.05 -26.35 -14.81
C ALA A 145 -9.87 -27.31 -15.08
N PHE A 146 -8.85 -27.27 -14.23
CA PHE A 146 -7.74 -28.21 -14.29
C PHE A 146 -8.19 -29.64 -13.98
N GLU A 147 -8.96 -29.85 -12.90
CA GLU A 147 -9.50 -31.15 -12.53
C GLU A 147 -10.40 -31.73 -13.62
N GLU A 148 -11.23 -30.91 -14.26
CA GLU A 148 -12.06 -31.32 -15.39
C GLU A 148 -11.20 -31.81 -16.56
N LYS A 149 -10.20 -31.01 -16.93
CA LYS A 149 -9.29 -31.31 -18.05
C LYS A 149 -8.54 -32.62 -17.85
N TRP A 150 -8.18 -32.95 -16.61
CA TRP A 150 -7.37 -34.12 -16.29
C TRP A 150 -8.14 -35.25 -15.60
N ARG A 151 -9.48 -35.16 -15.57
CA ARG A 151 -10.37 -36.08 -14.84
C ARG A 151 -10.07 -37.56 -15.13
N GLU A 152 -9.84 -37.92 -16.39
CA GLU A 152 -9.56 -39.31 -16.81
C GLU A 152 -8.18 -39.82 -16.37
N VAL A 153 -7.21 -38.93 -16.18
CA VAL A 153 -5.85 -39.26 -15.73
C VAL A 153 -5.78 -39.35 -14.21
N LEU A 154 -6.54 -38.51 -13.50
CA LEU A 154 -6.58 -38.45 -12.03
C LEU A 154 -7.45 -39.55 -11.40
N GLN A 155 -8.34 -40.19 -12.17
CA GLN A 155 -9.22 -41.26 -11.70
C GLN A 155 -8.66 -42.69 -11.88
N LYS A 156 -7.42 -42.84 -12.36
CA LYS A 156 -6.68 -44.11 -12.38
C LYS A 156 -5.71 -44.20 -11.20
#